data_AF-A0A2T8KV25-F1
#
_entry.id   AF-A0A2T8KV25-F1
#
_cell.length_a   1.000
_cell.length_b   1.000
_cell.length_c   1.000
_cell.angle_alpha   90.00
_cell.angle_beta   90.00
_cell.angle_gamma   90.00
#
_symmetry.space_group_name_H-M   'P 1'
#
loop_
_entity.id
_entity.type
_entity.pdbx_description
1 polymer ?
#
loop_
_entity_poly.entity_id
_entity_poly.type
_entity_poly.pdbx_seq_one_letter_code
_entity_poly.pdbx_strand_id
1 'polypeptide(L)'
;MRWSRFVHSSAAAFPSAVEVELRGILAHAWEPETAFQLLIDCCVPCDVHPNTAAQRDVFRLASWFSNLSSILRLIEMVIPEPEVVGVPEGQEKHSLSYPVWISARPLDGNSGAASSPPPPPPPCNKHGSIRL
;
A
#
# COMPACT_ATOMS: atom_id res chain seq x y z
N MET A 1 -0.20 -16.35 -18.62
CA MET A 1 -0.49 -14.94 -18.94
C MET A 1 0.83 -14.24 -19.25
N ARG A 2 0.96 -13.57 -20.41
CA ARG A 2 2.17 -12.85 -20.83
C ARG A 2 1.85 -11.36 -20.78
N TRP A 3 2.44 -10.63 -19.84
CA TRP A 3 2.34 -9.18 -19.82
C TRP A 3 3.19 -8.58 -20.95
N SER A 4 2.56 -7.81 -21.83
CA SER A 4 3.22 -7.01 -22.85
C SER A 4 3.57 -5.65 -22.24
N ARG A 5 4.85 -5.26 -22.21
CA ARG A 5 5.20 -3.91 -21.75
C ARG A 5 4.73 -2.87 -22.77
N PHE A 6 4.07 -1.83 -22.29
CA PHE A 6 3.73 -0.66 -23.10
C PHE A 6 5.01 0.11 -23.45
N VAL A 7 5.13 0.59 -24.69
CA VAL A 7 6.27 1.41 -25.11
C VAL A 7 6.27 2.68 -24.24
N HIS A 8 7.41 3.00 -23.61
CA HIS A 8 7.64 4.04 -22.59
C HIS A 8 7.20 3.75 -21.14
N SER A 9 6.74 2.55 -20.80
CA SER A 9 6.48 2.22 -19.39
C SER A 9 7.78 1.96 -18.62
N SER A 10 8.06 2.79 -17.60
CA SER A 10 9.08 2.51 -16.57
C SER A 10 8.46 1.68 -15.45
N ALA A 11 9.21 0.69 -14.94
CA ALA A 11 8.80 -0.08 -13.78
C ALA A 11 9.39 0.57 -12.53
N ALA A 12 8.56 0.89 -11.54
CA ALA A 12 9.04 1.24 -10.21
C ALA A 12 9.39 -0.05 -9.46
N ALA A 13 10.60 -0.13 -8.92
CA ALA A 13 11.01 -1.22 -8.05
C ALA A 13 10.93 -0.75 -6.60
N PHE A 14 10.22 -1.51 -5.77
CA PHE A 14 10.23 -1.30 -4.33
C PHE A 14 11.25 -2.25 -3.69
N PRO A 15 12.38 -1.75 -3.17
CA PRO A 15 13.50 -2.59 -2.77
C PRO A 15 13.28 -3.35 -1.47
N SER A 16 12.34 -2.92 -0.62
CA SER A 16 12.19 -3.43 0.74
C SER A 16 10.77 -3.90 1.02
N ALA A 17 10.63 -5.20 1.29
CA ALA A 17 9.44 -5.77 1.91
C ALA A 17 9.54 -5.56 3.44
N VAL A 18 8.51 -4.98 4.03
CA VAL A 18 8.47 -4.73 5.47
C VAL A 18 7.14 -5.15 6.07
N GLU A 19 7.22 -5.53 7.33
CA GLU A 19 6.04 -5.66 8.18
C GLU A 19 5.80 -4.33 8.89
N VAL A 20 4.60 -3.79 8.70
CA VAL A 20 4.15 -2.54 9.30
C VAL A 20 3.19 -2.87 10.43
N GLU A 21 3.41 -2.24 11.59
CA GLU A 21 2.47 -2.21 12.69
C GLU A 21 1.87 -0.81 12.82
N LEU A 22 0.55 -0.73 12.85
CA LEU A 22 -0.21 0.46 13.18
C LEU A 22 -0.84 0.29 14.56
N ARG A 23 -0.68 1.28 15.43
CA ARG A 23 -1.23 1.28 16.80
C ARG A 23 -2.08 2.53 17.01
N GLY A 24 -3.18 2.38 17.75
CA GLY A 24 -4.11 3.48 18.02
C GLY A 24 -5.27 3.59 17.01
N ILE A 25 -5.42 2.62 16.10
CA ILE A 25 -6.61 2.51 15.25
C ILE A 25 -7.79 2.08 16.14
N LEU A 26 -8.89 2.83 16.08
CA LEU A 26 -10.08 2.53 16.86
C LEU A 26 -10.71 1.21 16.42
N ALA A 27 -11.33 0.49 17.37
CA ALA A 27 -11.93 -0.82 17.11
C ALA A 27 -13.01 -0.82 16.01
N HIS A 28 -13.74 0.29 15.83
CA HIS A 28 -14.76 0.42 14.77
C HIS A 28 -14.20 0.89 13.42
N ALA A 29 -12.96 1.37 13.40
CA ALA A 29 -12.23 1.78 12.19
C ALA A 29 -11.16 0.72 11.80
N TRP A 30 -11.28 -0.49 12.35
CA TRP A 30 -10.37 -1.61 12.15
C TRP A 30 -10.61 -2.31 10.81
N GLU A 31 -10.62 -1.56 9.72
CA GLU A 31 -10.81 -2.09 8.38
C GLU A 31 -9.47 -2.06 7.62
N PRO A 32 -9.16 -3.12 6.83
CA PRO A 32 -7.97 -3.14 5.98
C PRO A 32 -7.84 -1.89 5.10
N GLU A 33 -8.97 -1.42 4.60
CA GLU A 33 -9.04 -0.24 3.75
C GLU A 33 -8.58 1.03 4.48
N THR A 34 -8.94 1.19 5.75
CA THR A 34 -8.51 2.32 6.59
C THR A 34 -7.00 2.28 6.81
N ALA A 35 -6.44 1.10 7.10
CA ALA A 35 -4.99 0.94 7.25
C ALA A 35 -4.24 1.26 5.95
N PHE A 36 -4.80 0.89 4.79
CA PHE A 36 -4.22 1.20 3.49
C PHE A 36 -4.30 2.69 3.15
N GLN A 37 -5.41 3.35 3.46
CA GLN A 37 -5.55 4.80 3.27
C GLN A 37 -4.55 5.59 4.12
N LEU A 38 -4.29 5.17 5.37
CA LEU A 38 -3.27 5.81 6.21
C LEU A 38 -1.85 5.68 5.63
N LEU A 39 -1.62 4.66 4.80
CA LEU A 39 -0.30 4.30 4.30
C LEU A 39 -0.09 4.63 2.81
N ILE A 40 -1.13 5.08 2.11
CA ILE A 40 -1.18 5.19 0.65
C ILE A 40 -0.08 6.09 0.07
N ASP A 41 0.31 7.13 0.80
CA ASP A 41 1.32 8.09 0.36
C ASP A 41 2.75 7.57 0.51
N CYS A 42 2.97 6.55 1.35
CA CYS A 42 4.31 6.09 1.73
C CYS A 42 4.67 4.69 1.24
N CYS A 43 3.69 3.85 0.90
CA CYS A 43 3.95 2.44 0.56
C CYS A 43 2.84 1.78 -0.27
N VAL A 44 3.17 0.60 -0.81
CA VAL A 44 2.20 -0.25 -1.51
C VAL A 44 1.81 -1.43 -0.63
N PRO A 45 0.57 -1.45 -0.08
CA PRO A 45 0.12 -2.55 0.75
C PRO A 45 0.04 -3.86 -0.06
N CYS A 46 0.42 -4.96 0.56
CA CYS A 46 0.42 -6.29 -0.06
C CYS A 46 -0.66 -7.18 0.52
N ASP A 47 -0.61 -7.38 1.84
CA ASP A 47 -1.45 -8.35 2.53
C ASP A 47 -1.58 -7.99 4.01
N VAL A 48 -2.70 -8.37 4.61
CA VAL A 48 -2.95 -8.19 6.05
C VAL A 48 -2.43 -9.41 6.79
N HIS A 49 -1.65 -9.21 7.85
CA HIS A 49 -1.08 -10.32 8.61
C HIS A 49 -2.20 -11.08 9.35
N PRO A 50 -2.20 -12.44 9.38
CA PRO A 50 -3.26 -13.22 10.03
C PRO A 50 -3.42 -12.92 11.53
N ASN A 51 -2.34 -12.52 12.19
CA ASN A 51 -2.34 -12.15 13.61
C ASN A 51 -3.07 -10.80 13.89
N THR A 52 -3.37 -10.00 12.87
CA THR A 52 -4.13 -8.74 13.00
C THR A 52 -5.54 -8.98 13.54
N ALA A 53 -6.16 -10.10 13.18
CA ALA A 53 -7.47 -10.47 13.72
C ALA A 53 -7.42 -10.82 15.22
N ALA A 54 -6.26 -11.32 15.70
CA ALA A 54 -6.06 -11.73 17.09
C ALA A 54 -5.63 -10.56 18.01
N GLN A 55 -4.95 -9.54 17.46
CA GLN A 55 -4.44 -8.40 18.21
C GLN A 55 -5.14 -7.10 17.79
N ARG A 56 -6.31 -6.82 18.37
CA ARG A 56 -7.09 -5.58 18.10
C ARG A 56 -6.45 -4.28 18.63
N ASP A 57 -5.25 -4.37 19.18
CA ASP A 57 -4.45 -3.21 19.61
C ASP A 57 -3.34 -2.88 18.60
N VAL A 58 -2.98 -3.84 17.72
CA VAL A 58 -1.93 -3.68 16.70
C VAL A 58 -2.38 -4.22 15.33
N PHE A 59 -2.57 -3.33 14.37
CA PHE A 59 -2.88 -3.71 13.00
C PHE A 59 -1.57 -4.02 12.26
N ARG A 60 -1.40 -5.27 11.82
CA ARG A 60 -0.17 -5.74 11.15
C ARG A 60 -0.43 -5.99 9.67
N LEU A 61 0.44 -5.50 8.81
CA LEU A 61 0.35 -5.75 7.36
C LEU A 61 1.73 -5.81 6.72
N ALA A 62 1.82 -6.55 5.63
CA ALA A 62 2.99 -6.57 4.76
C ALA A 62 2.86 -5.48 3.70
N SER A 63 3.93 -4.71 3.50
CA SER A 63 3.95 -3.63 2.51
C SER A 63 5.33 -3.43 1.91
N TRP A 64 5.37 -2.87 0.71
CA TRP A 64 6.60 -2.47 0.04
C TRP A 64 6.88 -0.99 0.19
N PHE A 65 8.10 -0.63 0.59
CA PHE A 65 8.53 0.75 0.74
C PHE A 65 9.66 1.08 -0.23
N SER A 66 9.59 2.28 -0.82
CA SER A 66 10.70 2.85 -1.61
C SER A 66 11.85 3.29 -0.70
N ASN A 67 11.53 3.87 0.46
CA ASN A 67 12.50 4.32 1.45
C ASN A 67 11.91 4.22 2.87
N LEU A 68 12.51 3.38 3.71
CA LEU A 68 12.09 3.22 5.10
C LEU A 68 12.40 4.44 5.97
N SER A 69 13.39 5.24 5.62
CA SER A 69 13.72 6.48 6.33
C SER A 69 12.64 7.56 6.17
N SER A 70 11.77 7.42 5.15
CA SER A 70 10.66 8.34 4.88
C SER A 70 9.35 7.91 5.55
N ILE A 71 9.34 6.80 6.30
CA ILE A 71 8.11 6.37 6.98
C ILE A 71 7.72 7.36 8.06
N LEU A 72 6.49 7.85 7.98
CA LEU A 72 5.90 8.65 9.05
C LEU A 72 5.72 7.74 10.27
N ARG A 73 6.26 8.14 11.43
CA ARG A 73 6.10 7.39 12.68
C ARG A 73 4.77 7.65 13.38
N LEU A 74 4.10 8.73 12.98
CA LEU A 74 2.86 9.22 13.56
C LEU A 74 2.01 9.84 12.45
N ILE A 75 0.75 9.41 12.35
CA ILE A 75 -0.25 9.98 11.44
C ILE A 75 -1.48 10.36 12.27
N GLU A 76 -2.12 11.48 11.94
CA GLU A 76 -3.42 11.82 12.52
C GLU A 76 -4.54 11.20 11.68
N MET A 77 -5.27 10.27 12.27
CA MET A 77 -6.50 9.71 11.70
C MET A 77 -7.67 10.60 12.09
N VAL A 78 -8.37 11.14 11.10
CA VAL A 78 -9.54 12.02 11.30
C VAL A 78 -10.81 11.28 10.89
N ILE A 79 -11.75 11.13 11.81
CA ILE A 79 -13.05 10.51 11.57
C ILE A 79 -14.12 11.61 11.64
N PRO A 80 -14.86 11.91 10.55
CA PRO A 80 -15.97 12.85 10.61
C PRO A 80 -17.12 12.27 11.46
N GLU A 81 -17.75 13.11 12.28
CA GLU A 81 -18.94 12.73 13.02
C GLU A 81 -20.11 12.46 12.04
N PRO A 82 -20.86 11.37 12.21
CA PRO A 82 -21.99 11.08 11.34
C PRO A 82 -23.06 12.18 11.42
N GLU A 83 -23.65 12.52 10.27
CA GLU A 83 -24.71 13.53 10.20
C GLU A 83 -25.96 13.04 10.95
N VAL A 84 -26.40 13.81 11.94
CA VAL A 84 -27.62 13.50 12.69
C VAL A 84 -28.84 13.95 11.88
N VAL A 85 -29.73 13.02 11.56
CA VAL A 85 -30.99 13.31 10.86
C VAL A 85 -31.83 14.29 11.69
N GLY A 86 -32.17 15.44 11.12
CA GLY A 86 -32.99 16.48 11.74
C GLY A 86 -32.23 17.75 12.17
N VAL A 87 -30.92 17.79 11.96
CA VAL A 87 -30.09 18.99 12.13
C VAL A 87 -30.18 19.88 10.87
N PRO A 88 -30.36 21.22 11.00
CA PRO A 88 -30.43 22.12 9.86
C PRO A 88 -29.11 22.18 9.07
N GLU A 89 -29.19 22.29 7.74
CA GLU A 89 -28.07 22.56 6.84
C GLU A 89 -27.34 23.84 7.30
N GLY A 90 -26.07 23.70 7.73
CA GLY A 90 -25.25 24.82 8.20
C GLY A 90 -24.49 24.58 9.50
N GLN A 91 -24.67 23.44 10.18
CA GLN A 91 -23.81 23.08 11.32
C GLN A 91 -22.38 22.73 10.86
N GLU A 92 -21.40 23.20 11.63
CA GLU A 92 -19.99 22.86 11.45
C GLU A 92 -19.81 21.33 11.51
N LYS A 93 -19.14 20.74 10.52
CA LYS A 93 -18.83 19.30 10.55
C LYS A 93 -17.80 19.04 11.63
N HIS A 94 -18.24 18.40 12.71
CA HIS A 94 -17.35 17.95 13.78
C HIS A 94 -16.56 16.73 13.32
N SER A 95 -15.29 16.64 13.72
CA SER A 95 -14.43 15.49 13.47
C SER A 95 -13.65 15.12 14.72
N LEU A 96 -13.30 13.83 14.82
CA LEU A 96 -12.49 13.28 15.89
C LEU A 96 -11.12 12.91 15.33
N SER A 97 -10.07 13.47 15.93
CA SER A 97 -8.67 13.22 15.53
C SER A 97 -7.98 12.29 16.52
N TYR A 98 -7.29 11.28 15.99
CA TYR A 98 -6.58 10.28 16.78
C TYR A 98 -5.14 10.07 16.27
N PRO A 99 -4.15 10.04 17.15
CA PRO A 99 -2.79 9.68 16.78
C PRO A 99 -2.70 8.18 16.47
N VAL A 100 -2.17 7.85 15.30
CA VAL A 100 -1.82 6.48 14.89
C VAL A 100 -0.31 6.37 14.79
N TRP A 101 0.27 5.50 15.61
CA TRP A 101 1.71 5.22 15.59
C TRP A 101 2.04 4.14 14.60
N ILE A 102 3.13 4.35 13.88
CA ILE A 102 3.60 3.46 12.82
C ILE A 102 5.00 2.98 13.16
N SER A 103 5.19 1.68 13.11
CA SER A 103 6.52 1.06 13.13
C SER A 103 6.64 0.09 11.97
N ALA A 104 7.69 0.22 11.17
CA ALA A 104 8.05 -0.75 10.16
C ALA A 104 9.31 -1.50 10.57
N ARG A 105 9.29 -2.81 10.37
CA ARG A 105 10.48 -3.66 10.46
C ARG A 105 10.70 -4.33 9.11
N PRO A 106 11.95 -4.43 8.64
CA PRO A 106 12.25 -5.30 7.51
C PRO A 106 11.63 -6.67 7.75
N LEU A 107 10.84 -7.13 6.77
CA LEU A 107 10.43 -8.51 6.79
C LEU A 107 11.71 -9.29 6.49
N ASP A 108 12.18 -10.12 7.41
CA ASP A 108 13.41 -10.89 7.24
C ASP A 108 13.27 -11.79 6.00
N GLY A 109 13.65 -11.22 4.87
CA GLY A 109 13.48 -11.81 3.55
C GLY A 109 14.72 -12.59 3.21
N ASN A 110 14.57 -13.91 3.13
CA ASN A 110 15.48 -14.80 2.42
C ASN A 110 15.91 -14.16 1.10
N SER A 111 17.16 -13.66 1.07
CA SER A 111 17.85 -13.20 -0.13
C SER A 111 17.82 -14.32 -1.15
N GLY A 112 16.97 -14.23 -2.16
CA GLY A 112 16.70 -15.39 -2.99
C GLY A 112 15.80 -15.12 -4.18
N ALA A 113 16.07 -14.03 -4.91
CA ALA A 113 15.97 -13.95 -6.37
C ALA A 113 16.01 -12.47 -6.74
N ALA A 114 17.21 -11.99 -7.07
CA ALA A 114 17.31 -10.87 -7.99
C ALA A 114 16.50 -11.25 -9.25
N SER A 115 15.33 -10.65 -9.43
CA SER A 115 14.57 -10.77 -10.66
C SER A 115 15.43 -10.20 -11.77
N SER A 116 16.16 -11.09 -12.46
CA SER A 116 16.85 -10.72 -13.69
C SER A 116 15.81 -10.11 -14.64
N PRO A 117 16.14 -9.01 -15.34
CA PRO A 117 15.20 -8.42 -16.29
C PRO A 117 14.74 -9.53 -17.26
N PRO A 118 13.45 -9.55 -17.64
CA PRO A 118 12.96 -10.56 -18.57
C PRO A 118 13.78 -10.51 -19.87
N PRO A 119 14.06 -11.66 -20.50
CA PRO A 119 14.88 -11.72 -21.70
C PRO A 119 14.29 -10.82 -22.81
N PRO A 120 15.15 -10.21 -23.65
CA PRO A 120 14.70 -9.33 -24.72
C PRO A 120 13.74 -10.08 -25.67
N PRO A 121 12.75 -9.40 -26.26
CA PRO A 121 11.84 -10.02 -27.21
C PRO A 121 12.61 -10.54 -28.45
N PRO A 122 12.18 -11.67 -29.06
CA PRO A 122 12.80 -12.19 -30.26
C PRO A 122 12.74 -11.16 -31.41
N PRO A 123 13.76 -11.11 -32.29
CA PRO A 123 13.79 -10.16 -33.39
C PRO A 123 12.61 -10.37 -34.33
N CYS A 124 11.90 -9.28 -34.65
CA CYS A 124 10.83 -9.29 -35.65
C CYS A 124 11.44 -9.59 -37.03
N ASN A 125 11.27 -10.82 -37.48
CA ASN A 125 11.60 -11.27 -38.82
C ASN A 125 10.70 -10.56 -39.84
N LYS A 126 11.22 -9.46 -40.41
CA LYS A 126 10.70 -8.90 -41.66
C LYS A 126 11.02 -9.88 -42.79
N HIS A 127 10.12 -10.80 -43.09
CA HIS A 127 10.14 -11.54 -44.36
C HIS A 127 8.72 -11.70 -44.89
N GLY A 128 8.39 -10.84 -45.84
CA GLY A 128 7.20 -10.90 -46.65
C GLY A 128 7.46 -10.12 -47.93
N SER A 129 8.35 -10.65 -48.78
CA SER A 129 8.39 -10.26 -50.19
C SER A 129 7.00 -10.51 -50.76
N ILE A 130 6.29 -9.46 -51.16
CA ILE A 130 5.22 -9.59 -52.14
C ILE A 130 5.84 -9.12 -53.46
N ARG A 131 6.13 -10.09 -54.33
CA ARG A 131 6.32 -9.85 -55.77
C ARG A 131 4.94 -9.58 -56.38
N LEU A 132 4.84 -8.49 -57.13
CA LEU A 132 4.06 -8.41 -58.37
C LEU A 132 4.98 -7.84 -59.44
#